data_AF-A0A562WAG7-F1
#
_entry.id   AF-A0A562WAG7-F1
#
_cell.length_a   1.000
_cell.length_b   1.000
_cell.length_c   1.000
_cell.angle_alpha   90.00
_cell.angle_beta   90.00
_cell.angle_gamma   90.00
#
_symmetry.space_group_name_H-M   'P 1'
#
loop_
_entity.id
_entity.type
_entity.pdbx_description
1 polymer ?
#
loop_
_entity_poly.entity_id
_entity_poly.type
_entity_poly.pdbx_seq_one_letter_code
_entity_poly.pdbx_strand_id
1 'polypeptide(L)'
;MAGRVLELRVHGVSNTPPDELLGLLPEPDGPAPQPWLVAGDDVTGFYRRPGSDQDEPVTVEAYSWGRLTSGARTARDVERALWTVLLPFTLANVALHARPEIPADPERERWSCRAGIVGWLIRLFCLSLTGTMVLTATGIGVDLIGWQCVDRSCLRRLPGPWEFLGHGWWSQDAHALAVGLLVPLALIALVGLLSWRTYQYEAEMPVGPGVVPPVGVPMVNPLQDPTFWCGEGQLRRAAVLHLCTGTAVAAAVPLGAVLVMDPPAGPRAVLAGLTVALLVLPVTVAVVALGRPYLTRRGGRTPLGPYSALVVVSTLGGLAGTFALLLLPDGPAGIPLAELRPPHGCVATPDAAGCRADRSLPGYDGVIAGWGVGQLFLLVAIGAVARSGRRALVVPAGAGLALVATVAWTSGWLPGASAPPEGLDLWMLVGRRSRWPAPGSSSPALPRSTRPGRGTPGWPGVVGARC
;
A
#
# COMPACT_ATOMS: atom_id res chain seq x y z
N MET A 1 22.94 4.65 47.93
CA MET A 1 23.26 5.70 46.93
C MET A 1 21.97 6.44 46.65
N ALA A 2 21.99 7.79 46.60
CA ALA A 2 20.90 8.51 45.97
C ALA A 2 20.96 8.24 44.45
N GLY A 3 19.82 8.11 43.79
CA GLY A 3 19.79 8.03 42.33
C GLY A 3 20.05 9.40 41.73
N ARG A 4 20.95 9.51 40.75
CA ARG A 4 21.03 10.71 39.90
C ARG A 4 19.73 10.83 39.11
N VAL A 5 19.13 12.01 39.12
CA VAL A 5 17.90 12.34 38.40
C VAL A 5 18.24 13.18 37.19
N LEU A 6 17.56 12.92 36.07
CA LEU A 6 17.59 13.79 34.89
C LEU A 6 16.22 14.44 34.71
N GLU A 7 16.16 15.76 34.86
CA GLU A 7 14.99 16.57 34.54
C GLU A 7 15.08 17.01 33.07
N LEU A 8 14.36 16.32 32.19
CA LEU A 8 14.30 16.66 30.77
C LEU A 8 13.10 17.59 30.48
N ARG A 9 13.40 18.85 30.15
CA ARG A 9 12.43 19.86 29.74
C ARG A 9 12.22 19.80 28.24
N VAL A 10 10.96 19.79 27.80
CA VAL A 10 10.58 19.70 26.38
C VAL A 10 9.56 20.79 26.08
N HIS A 11 9.80 21.61 25.06
CA HIS A 11 8.82 22.61 24.66
C HIS A 11 7.61 21.98 23.95
N GLY A 12 6.43 22.59 24.09
CA GLY A 12 5.25 22.28 23.29
C GLY A 12 5.38 22.79 21.84
N VAL A 13 4.26 22.95 21.13
CA VAL A 13 4.25 23.46 19.73
C VAL A 13 4.75 24.90 19.58
N SER A 14 4.96 25.63 20.68
CA SER A 14 5.40 27.04 20.71
C SER A 14 6.83 27.31 20.24
N ASN A 15 7.67 26.27 20.04
CA ASN A 15 9.09 26.41 19.70
C ASN A 15 9.88 27.30 20.70
N THR A 16 9.60 27.13 22.00
CA THR A 16 10.32 27.80 23.09
C THR A 16 11.81 27.45 23.04
N PRO A 17 12.72 28.44 23.02
CA PRO A 17 14.15 28.20 22.83
C PRO A 17 14.82 27.59 24.09
N PRO A 18 16.05 27.03 23.98
CA PRO A 18 16.65 26.24 25.05
C PRO A 18 17.03 27.07 26.29
N ASP A 19 17.34 28.35 26.11
CA ASP A 19 17.62 29.33 27.15
C ASP A 19 16.37 29.61 27.99
N GLU A 20 15.23 29.91 27.37
CA GLU A 20 13.94 30.03 28.06
C GLU A 20 13.57 28.75 28.82
N LEU A 21 13.73 27.57 28.20
CA LEU A 21 13.48 26.27 28.86
C LEU A 21 14.37 26.05 30.09
N LEU A 22 15.64 26.44 30.02
CA LEU A 22 16.62 26.32 31.12
C LEU A 22 16.54 27.48 32.14
N GLY A 23 15.62 28.44 31.95
CA GLY A 23 15.46 29.61 32.82
C GLY A 23 16.68 30.54 32.80
N LEU A 24 17.33 30.67 31.64
CA LEU A 24 18.53 31.49 31.42
C LEU A 24 18.11 32.94 31.10
N LEU A 25 17.52 33.60 32.11
CA LEU A 25 17.13 35.01 31.99
C LEU A 25 18.36 35.91 31.78
N PRO A 26 18.25 36.99 30.99
CA PRO A 26 19.30 38.01 30.91
C PRO A 26 19.48 38.73 32.26
N GLU A 27 20.73 38.84 32.71
CA GLU A 27 21.10 39.74 33.80
C GLU A 27 21.11 41.21 33.31
N PRO A 28 20.75 42.22 34.14
CA PRO A 28 20.56 43.60 33.68
C PRO A 28 21.77 44.24 32.97
N ASP A 29 22.99 43.92 33.42
CA ASP A 29 24.25 44.46 32.89
C ASP A 29 25.12 43.37 32.21
N GLY A 30 24.54 42.21 31.88
CA GLY A 30 25.29 41.04 31.39
C GLY A 30 24.78 40.46 30.07
N PRO A 31 25.64 39.82 29.25
CA PRO A 31 25.18 39.01 28.14
C PRO A 31 24.39 37.81 28.66
N ALA A 32 23.24 37.52 28.03
CA ALA A 32 22.40 36.39 28.42
C ALA A 32 23.18 35.06 28.37
N PRO A 33 23.14 34.23 29.44
CA PRO A 33 23.96 33.02 29.50
C PRO A 33 23.55 32.01 28.42
N GLN A 34 24.42 31.82 27.43
CA GLN A 34 24.18 30.94 26.29
C GLN A 34 24.09 29.46 26.72
N PRO A 35 23.02 28.73 26.41
CA PRO A 35 22.94 27.29 26.68
C PRO A 35 23.89 26.52 25.76
N TRP A 36 24.60 25.51 26.28
CA TRP A 36 25.54 24.72 25.49
C TRP A 36 24.93 23.40 25.02
N LEU A 37 25.27 22.99 23.79
CA LEU A 37 24.76 21.78 23.14
C LEU A 37 25.52 20.55 23.64
N VAL A 38 24.81 19.63 24.30
CA VAL A 38 25.34 18.37 24.86
C VAL A 38 25.32 17.25 23.82
N ALA A 39 24.23 17.15 23.05
CA ALA A 39 24.03 16.13 22.03
C ALA A 39 23.02 16.60 20.97
N GLY A 40 23.18 16.17 19.72
CA GLY A 40 22.39 16.63 18.58
C GLY A 40 23.10 17.73 17.78
N ASP A 41 22.33 18.62 17.16
CA ASP A 41 22.79 19.71 16.29
C ASP A 41 22.02 21.02 16.56
N ASP A 42 22.16 22.04 15.70
CA ASP A 42 21.46 23.32 15.84
C ASP A 42 19.96 23.25 15.48
N VAL A 43 19.51 22.17 14.83
CA VAL A 43 18.12 21.95 14.40
C VAL A 43 17.34 21.15 15.46
N THR A 44 17.97 20.16 16.07
CA THR A 44 17.44 19.34 17.17
C THR A 44 18.56 18.98 18.15
N GLY A 45 18.40 19.36 19.43
CA GLY A 45 19.49 19.19 20.39
C GLY A 45 19.05 19.15 21.84
N PHE A 46 19.90 18.53 22.66
CA PHE A 46 19.86 18.54 24.12
C PHE A 46 20.82 19.61 24.63
N TYR A 47 20.32 20.53 25.44
CA TYR A 47 21.06 21.69 25.91
C TYR A 47 21.14 21.71 27.45
N ARG A 48 22.25 22.24 27.99
CA ARG A 48 22.44 22.48 29.42
C ARG A 48 22.85 23.92 29.71
N ARG A 49 22.65 24.34 30.97
CA ARG A 49 23.16 25.59 31.51
C ARG A 49 24.71 25.56 31.53
N PRO A 50 25.40 26.68 31.25
CA PRO A 50 26.85 26.78 31.48
C PRO A 50 27.23 26.38 32.91
N GLY A 51 28.29 25.58 33.05
CA GLY A 51 28.83 25.19 34.35
C GLY A 51 28.06 24.09 35.11
N SER A 52 27.03 23.46 34.52
CA SER A 52 26.38 22.28 35.12
C SER A 52 27.34 21.08 35.16
N ASP A 53 27.50 20.44 36.31
CA ASP A 53 28.40 19.29 36.50
C ASP A 53 27.70 17.94 36.20
N GLN A 54 28.46 16.89 35.88
CA GLN A 54 27.94 15.55 35.59
C GLN A 54 27.59 14.75 36.85
N ASP A 55 28.12 15.15 38.01
CA ASP A 55 27.85 14.52 39.30
C ASP A 55 26.84 15.30 40.17
N GLU A 56 26.14 16.30 39.61
CA GLU A 56 24.96 16.89 40.24
C GLU A 56 23.89 15.82 40.52
N PRO A 57 23.19 15.87 41.68
CA PRO A 57 22.16 14.89 42.02
C PRO A 57 20.91 15.00 41.14
N VAL A 58 20.66 16.19 40.55
CA VAL A 58 19.60 16.46 39.59
C VAL A 58 20.19 17.24 38.41
N THR A 59 20.48 16.56 37.30
CA THR A 59 20.87 17.22 36.05
C THR A 59 19.63 17.76 35.35
N VAL A 60 19.68 19.00 34.83
CA VAL A 60 18.57 19.60 34.06
C VAL A 60 18.99 19.79 32.61
N GLU A 61 18.20 19.26 31.68
CA GLU A 61 18.40 19.38 30.23
C GLU A 61 17.17 19.97 29.54
N ALA A 62 17.38 20.71 28.45
CA ALA A 62 16.33 21.15 27.54
C ALA A 62 16.47 20.47 26.18
N TYR A 63 15.45 19.73 25.75
CA TYR A 63 15.34 19.20 24.40
C TYR A 63 14.56 20.17 23.50
N SER A 64 15.28 20.71 22.51
CA SER A 64 14.73 21.61 21.50
C SER A 64 14.53 20.88 20.17
N TRP A 65 13.36 21.06 19.56
CA TRP A 65 12.94 20.34 18.36
C TRP A 65 12.12 21.17 17.35
N GLY A 66 11.68 22.38 17.71
CA GLY A 66 10.68 23.12 16.93
C GLY A 66 11.21 23.76 15.63
N ARG A 67 12.51 23.70 15.35
CA ARG A 67 13.04 24.00 14.00
C ARG A 67 12.63 22.95 12.97
N LEU A 68 12.31 21.71 13.37
CA LEU A 68 11.73 20.68 12.49
C LEU A 68 10.38 21.11 11.90
N THR A 69 9.55 21.80 12.69
CA THR A 69 8.20 22.20 12.29
C THR A 69 8.18 23.60 11.67
N SER A 70 8.84 24.58 12.30
CA SER A 70 8.74 25.99 11.92
C SER A 70 9.78 26.47 10.89
N GLY A 71 10.96 25.84 10.83
CA GLY A 71 12.19 26.44 10.29
C GLY A 71 12.41 26.38 8.78
N ALA A 72 11.46 25.87 7.99
CA ALA A 72 11.58 25.79 6.53
C ALA A 72 10.22 25.98 5.86
N ARG A 73 10.16 26.86 4.86
CA ARG A 73 8.95 27.20 4.07
C ARG A 73 9.26 27.16 2.57
N THR A 74 8.21 27.02 1.76
CA THR A 74 8.18 26.78 0.31
C THR A 74 8.60 25.36 -0.10
N ALA A 75 9.89 25.07 -0.31
CA ALA A 75 10.33 23.81 -0.92
C ALA A 75 9.91 22.56 -0.12
N ARG A 76 10.02 22.61 1.22
CA ARG A 76 9.63 21.50 2.11
C ARG A 76 8.12 21.38 2.32
N ASP A 77 7.30 22.33 1.89
CA ASP A 77 5.85 22.25 2.08
C ASP A 77 5.18 21.33 1.06
N VAL A 78 5.73 21.25 -0.17
CA VAL A 78 5.35 20.22 -1.16
C VAL A 78 5.85 18.83 -0.72
N GLU A 79 7.06 18.76 -0.14
CA GLU A 79 7.62 17.54 0.45
C GLU A 79 6.71 16.99 1.56
N ARG A 80 6.31 17.84 2.51
CA ARG A 80 5.34 17.54 3.58
C ARG A 80 3.97 17.13 3.03
N ALA A 81 3.49 17.76 1.96
CA ALA A 81 2.24 17.34 1.31
C ALA A 81 2.38 15.90 0.75
N LEU A 82 3.50 15.56 0.12
CA LEU A 82 3.79 14.20 -0.36
C LEU A 82 3.91 13.17 0.79
N TRP A 83 4.39 13.56 1.97
CA TRP A 83 4.39 12.69 3.16
C TRP A 83 2.97 12.24 3.57
N THR A 84 1.91 12.96 3.19
CA THR A 84 0.51 12.53 3.40
C THR A 84 0.22 11.18 2.74
N VAL A 85 0.85 10.86 1.61
CA VAL A 85 0.74 9.55 0.95
C VAL A 85 1.34 8.43 1.81
N LEU A 86 2.32 8.76 2.66
CA LEU A 86 2.98 7.84 3.59
C LEU A 86 2.32 7.80 4.98
N LEU A 87 1.33 8.66 5.27
CA LEU A 87 0.61 8.72 6.55
C LEU A 87 0.04 7.36 7.01
N PRO A 88 -0.52 6.49 6.14
CA PRO A 88 -0.94 5.16 6.55
C PRO A 88 0.20 4.28 7.10
N PHE A 89 1.42 4.44 6.57
CA PHE A 89 2.62 3.74 7.07
C PHE A 89 3.15 4.34 8.37
N THR A 90 3.12 5.66 8.55
CA THR A 90 3.57 6.29 9.80
C THR A 90 2.63 5.94 10.96
N LEU A 91 1.32 5.95 10.73
CA LEU A 91 0.32 5.47 11.69
C LEU A 91 0.49 3.99 12.03
N ALA A 92 0.78 3.14 11.03
CA ALA A 92 1.08 1.73 11.26
C ALA A 92 2.38 1.53 12.06
N ASN A 93 3.42 2.33 11.83
CA ASN A 93 4.65 2.33 12.62
C ASN A 93 4.39 2.77 14.07
N VAL A 94 3.58 3.80 14.31
CA VAL A 94 3.14 4.17 15.67
C VAL A 94 2.40 3.01 16.33
N ALA A 95 1.49 2.34 15.61
CA ALA A 95 0.82 1.13 16.09
C ALA A 95 1.79 -0.06 16.33
N LEU A 96 2.97 -0.10 15.69
CA LEU A 96 4.01 -1.06 16.01
C LEU A 96 4.69 -0.78 17.37
N HIS A 97 4.75 0.46 17.82
CA HIS A 97 5.32 0.81 19.14
C HIS A 97 4.26 0.83 20.25
N ALA A 98 2.99 1.10 19.92
CA ALA A 98 1.87 1.11 20.86
C ALA A 98 1.27 -0.28 21.18
N ARG A 99 1.94 -1.40 20.82
CA ARG A 99 1.45 -2.75 21.15
C ARG A 99 1.54 -3.01 22.67
N PRO A 100 0.56 -3.70 23.29
CA PRO A 100 0.74 -4.26 24.62
C PRO A 100 1.77 -5.41 24.61
N GLU A 101 2.40 -5.65 25.75
CA GLU A 101 3.24 -6.83 26.02
C GLU A 101 4.45 -7.02 25.07
N ILE A 102 5.05 -5.94 24.56
CA ILE A 102 6.28 -6.03 23.74
C ILE A 102 7.40 -6.65 24.61
N PRO A 103 7.95 -7.82 24.25
CA PRO A 103 8.99 -8.46 25.05
C PRO A 103 10.33 -7.72 24.91
N ALA A 104 11.05 -7.59 26.02
CA ALA A 104 12.38 -6.95 26.03
C ALA A 104 13.39 -7.67 25.12
N ASP A 105 13.32 -8.99 25.04
CA ASP A 105 14.09 -9.84 24.14
C ASP A 105 13.31 -10.08 22.82
N PRO A 106 13.79 -9.57 21.67
CA PRO A 106 13.12 -9.74 20.38
C PRO A 106 12.94 -11.20 19.94
N GLU A 107 13.75 -12.15 20.42
CA GLU A 107 13.60 -13.58 20.08
C GLU A 107 12.32 -14.21 20.67
N ARG A 108 11.68 -13.51 21.62
CA ARG A 108 10.41 -13.88 22.23
C ARG A 108 9.20 -13.29 21.51
N GLU A 109 9.40 -12.37 20.54
CA GLU A 109 8.32 -11.90 19.67
C GLU A 109 7.96 -12.97 18.61
N ARG A 110 7.13 -13.93 19.01
CA ARG A 110 6.71 -15.07 18.19
C ARG A 110 5.22 -15.03 17.92
N TRP A 111 4.76 -15.61 16.81
CA TRP A 111 3.32 -15.77 16.47
C TRP A 111 2.47 -16.47 17.54
N SER A 112 3.08 -17.12 18.53
CA SER A 112 2.39 -17.71 19.67
C SER A 112 1.94 -16.69 20.74
N CYS A 113 2.60 -15.53 20.88
CA CYS A 113 2.31 -14.52 21.91
C CYS A 113 1.52 -13.31 21.35
N ARG A 114 0.87 -12.53 22.23
CA ARG A 114 0.00 -11.38 21.89
C ARG A 114 0.73 -10.35 21.03
N ALA A 115 1.87 -9.87 21.49
CA ALA A 115 2.66 -8.86 20.79
C ALA A 115 3.14 -9.35 19.41
N GLY A 116 3.56 -10.61 19.28
CA GLY A 116 4.11 -11.14 18.03
C GLY A 116 3.08 -11.39 16.94
N ILE A 117 1.86 -11.86 17.27
CA ILE A 117 0.80 -11.98 16.27
C ILE A 117 0.24 -10.62 15.83
N VAL A 118 0.10 -9.66 16.76
CA VAL A 118 -0.33 -8.28 16.41
C VAL A 118 0.75 -7.57 15.60
N GLY A 119 2.03 -7.74 15.95
CA GLY A 119 3.16 -7.20 15.19
C GLY A 119 3.22 -7.74 13.77
N TRP A 120 2.95 -9.03 13.58
CA TRP A 120 2.82 -9.63 12.24
C TRP A 120 1.62 -9.08 11.46
N LEU A 121 0.44 -8.97 12.08
CA LEU A 121 -0.76 -8.42 11.43
C LEU A 121 -0.56 -6.98 10.98
N ILE A 122 0.06 -6.13 11.80
CA ILE A 122 0.36 -4.73 11.43
C ILE A 122 1.40 -4.68 10.29
N ARG A 123 2.46 -5.51 10.34
CA ARG A 123 3.44 -5.59 9.24
C ARG A 123 2.80 -6.08 7.94
N LEU A 124 1.85 -7.02 8.01
CA LEU A 124 1.09 -7.50 6.86
C LEU A 124 0.17 -6.41 6.31
N PHE A 125 -0.41 -5.58 7.18
CA PHE A 125 -1.12 -4.37 6.78
C PHE A 125 -0.19 -3.35 6.09
N CYS A 126 1.02 -3.09 6.60
CA CYS A 126 2.01 -2.28 5.89
C CYS A 126 2.35 -2.83 4.51
N LEU A 127 2.53 -4.15 4.37
CA LEU A 127 2.77 -4.79 3.08
C LEU A 127 1.56 -4.65 2.15
N SER A 128 0.34 -4.72 2.70
CA SER A 128 -0.89 -4.47 1.94
C SER A 128 -1.00 -3.02 1.43
N LEU A 129 -0.55 -2.04 2.22
CA LEU A 129 -0.52 -0.62 1.82
C LEU A 129 0.46 -0.38 0.65
N THR A 130 1.60 -1.09 0.62
CA THR A 130 2.50 -1.06 -0.55
C THR A 130 1.80 -1.61 -1.78
N GLY A 131 1.09 -2.73 -1.65
CA GLY A 131 0.28 -3.26 -2.75
C GLY A 131 -0.85 -2.31 -3.17
N THR A 132 -1.50 -1.57 -2.25
CA THR A 132 -2.50 -0.55 -2.60
C THR A 132 -1.89 0.54 -3.49
N MET A 133 -0.76 1.14 -3.08
CA MET A 133 -0.10 2.21 -3.84
C MET A 133 0.43 1.71 -5.20
N VAL A 134 0.92 0.47 -5.25
CA VAL A 134 1.33 -0.18 -6.50
C VAL A 134 0.13 -0.47 -7.40
N LEU A 135 -0.98 -1.00 -6.88
CA LEU A 135 -2.20 -1.23 -7.64
C LEU A 135 -2.71 0.07 -8.26
N THR A 136 -2.75 1.18 -7.50
CA THR A 136 -3.10 2.50 -8.04
C THR A 136 -2.19 2.93 -9.21
N ALA A 137 -0.87 2.80 -9.07
CA ALA A 137 0.07 3.11 -10.16
C ALA A 137 -0.06 2.15 -11.36
N THR A 138 -0.43 0.88 -11.10
CA THR A 138 -0.70 -0.13 -12.12
C THR A 138 -2.00 0.17 -12.85
N GLY A 139 -3.03 0.69 -12.17
CA GLY A 139 -4.25 1.22 -12.82
C GLY A 139 -3.93 2.36 -13.76
N ILE A 140 -3.12 3.34 -13.32
CA ILE A 140 -2.71 4.46 -14.19
C ILE A 140 -1.93 3.95 -15.41
N GLY A 141 -0.94 3.08 -15.21
CA GLY A 141 -0.08 2.59 -16.29
C GLY A 141 -0.72 1.55 -17.20
N VAL A 142 -1.15 0.43 -16.63
CA VAL A 142 -1.62 -0.76 -17.38
C VAL A 142 -3.06 -0.59 -17.85
N ASP A 143 -3.97 -0.14 -16.97
CA ASP A 143 -5.40 -0.01 -17.31
C ASP A 143 -5.68 1.30 -18.09
N LEU A 144 -5.49 2.47 -17.49
CA LEU A 144 -5.83 3.73 -18.14
C LEU A 144 -4.97 3.99 -19.40
N ILE A 145 -3.64 3.91 -19.31
CA ILE A 145 -2.76 4.19 -20.46
C ILE A 145 -2.64 2.97 -21.39
N GLY A 146 -2.35 1.78 -20.86
CA GLY A 146 -2.06 0.58 -21.65
C GLY A 146 -3.28 -0.13 -22.25
N TRP A 147 -4.47 -0.02 -21.65
CA TRP A 147 -5.66 -0.77 -22.05
C TRP A 147 -6.79 0.12 -22.58
N GLN A 148 -7.07 1.25 -21.92
CA GLN A 148 -8.19 2.13 -22.30
C GLN A 148 -7.80 3.20 -23.33
N CYS A 149 -6.61 3.79 -23.23
CA CYS A 149 -6.17 4.93 -24.06
C CYS A 149 -5.64 4.50 -25.45
N VAL A 150 -6.44 3.78 -26.22
CA VAL A 150 -5.98 3.05 -27.43
C VAL A 150 -5.82 3.86 -28.71
N ASP A 151 -6.20 5.15 -28.74
CA ASP A 151 -6.14 5.97 -29.95
C ASP A 151 -5.35 7.28 -29.79
N ARG A 152 -4.91 7.84 -30.92
CA ARG A 152 -4.12 9.10 -30.97
C ARG A 152 -4.81 10.28 -30.28
N SER A 153 -6.14 10.32 -30.21
CA SER A 153 -6.88 11.45 -29.64
C SER A 153 -6.96 11.38 -28.10
N CYS A 154 -6.84 10.17 -27.53
CA CYS A 154 -6.53 9.98 -26.12
C CYS A 154 -5.04 10.20 -25.84
N LEU A 155 -4.15 9.47 -26.54
CA LEU A 155 -2.70 9.44 -26.23
C LEU A 155 -2.04 10.82 -26.28
N ARG A 156 -2.47 11.70 -27.19
CA ARG A 156 -2.00 13.11 -27.30
C ARG A 156 -2.31 14.00 -26.10
N ARG A 157 -3.14 13.53 -25.16
CA ARG A 157 -3.46 14.25 -23.91
C ARG A 157 -2.49 13.92 -22.78
N LEU A 158 -1.69 12.86 -22.93
CA LEU A 158 -0.69 12.44 -21.96
C LEU A 158 0.62 13.22 -22.18
N PRO A 159 1.33 13.63 -21.11
CA PRO A 159 2.61 14.32 -21.25
C PRO A 159 3.71 13.34 -21.71
N GLY A 160 4.26 13.58 -22.90
CA GLY A 160 5.30 12.76 -23.52
C GLY A 160 4.84 12.13 -24.84
N PRO A 161 5.74 11.46 -25.58
CA PRO A 161 5.45 10.90 -26.90
C PRO A 161 4.72 9.56 -26.77
N TRP A 162 3.48 9.56 -26.28
CA TRP A 162 2.71 8.32 -26.03
C TRP A 162 2.04 7.76 -27.29
N GLU A 163 1.96 8.51 -28.39
CA GLU A 163 1.19 8.08 -29.57
C GLU A 163 1.70 6.81 -30.25
N PHE A 164 2.94 6.37 -30.01
CA PHE A 164 3.45 5.12 -30.60
C PHE A 164 2.64 3.89 -30.17
N LEU A 165 1.99 3.92 -29.00
CA LEU A 165 1.09 2.86 -28.53
C LEU A 165 -0.11 2.65 -29.44
N GLY A 166 -0.52 3.67 -30.20
CA GLY A 166 -1.63 3.60 -31.15
C GLY A 166 -1.27 3.05 -32.53
N HIS A 167 -0.05 2.52 -32.74
CA HIS A 167 0.42 2.09 -34.07
C HIS A 167 1.21 0.79 -34.10
N GLY A 168 1.03 0.05 -35.19
CA GLY A 168 1.83 -1.12 -35.54
C GLY A 168 1.83 -2.17 -34.44
N TRP A 169 3.01 -2.68 -34.11
CA TRP A 169 3.19 -3.74 -33.11
C TRP A 169 2.63 -3.35 -31.73
N TRP A 170 2.88 -2.13 -31.25
CA TRP A 170 2.46 -1.71 -29.91
C TRP A 170 0.94 -1.62 -29.73
N SER A 171 0.20 -1.35 -30.80
CA SER A 171 -1.27 -1.36 -30.75
C SER A 171 -1.88 -2.76 -30.65
N GLN A 172 -1.15 -3.82 -31.01
CA GLN A 172 -1.64 -5.20 -31.05
C GLN A 172 -1.70 -5.86 -29.66
N ASP A 173 -2.43 -6.98 -29.59
CA ASP A 173 -2.37 -8.04 -28.57
C ASP A 173 -2.34 -7.52 -27.12
N ALA A 174 -1.30 -7.85 -26.35
CA ALA A 174 -1.04 -7.32 -25.01
C ALA A 174 0.10 -6.28 -24.94
N HIS A 175 0.68 -5.88 -26.09
CA HIS A 175 1.96 -5.16 -26.15
C HIS A 175 1.96 -3.81 -25.41
N ALA A 176 0.85 -3.06 -25.47
CA ALA A 176 0.70 -1.79 -24.75
C ALA A 176 0.72 -1.96 -23.22
N LEU A 177 0.30 -3.11 -22.68
CA LEU A 177 0.33 -3.41 -21.24
C LEU A 177 1.77 -3.51 -20.71
N ALA A 178 2.71 -3.99 -21.52
CA ALA A 178 4.13 -4.04 -21.17
C ALA A 178 4.72 -2.63 -20.97
N VAL A 179 4.31 -1.66 -21.79
CA VAL A 179 4.70 -0.25 -21.62
C VAL A 179 3.98 0.37 -20.41
N GLY A 180 2.69 0.07 -20.23
CA GLY A 180 1.93 0.49 -19.05
C GLY A 180 2.54 0.01 -17.72
N LEU A 181 3.07 -1.21 -17.70
CA LEU A 181 3.76 -1.80 -16.54
C LEU A 181 5.03 -1.03 -16.14
N LEU A 182 5.62 -0.22 -17.02
CA LEU A 182 6.77 0.63 -16.67
C LEU A 182 6.42 1.73 -15.65
N VAL A 183 5.16 2.16 -15.57
CA VAL A 183 4.72 3.22 -14.62
C VAL A 183 4.84 2.78 -13.16
N PRO A 184 4.22 1.66 -12.69
CA PRO A 184 4.42 1.18 -11.32
C PRO A 184 5.88 0.76 -11.07
N LEU A 185 6.59 0.21 -12.06
CA LEU A 185 8.00 -0.15 -11.91
C LEU A 185 8.90 1.07 -11.69
N ALA A 186 8.66 2.18 -12.41
CA ALA A 186 9.37 3.43 -12.22
C ALA A 186 9.11 4.04 -10.83
N LEU A 187 7.86 3.95 -10.33
CA LEU A 187 7.53 4.35 -8.95
C LEU A 187 8.27 3.49 -7.91
N ILE A 188 8.27 2.17 -8.07
CA ILE A 188 8.99 1.23 -7.18
C ILE A 188 10.50 1.51 -7.21
N ALA A 189 11.08 1.73 -8.40
CA ALA A 189 12.49 2.07 -8.55
C ALA A 189 12.85 3.43 -7.93
N LEU A 190 12.00 4.44 -8.06
CA LEU A 190 12.18 5.76 -7.44
C LEU A 190 12.13 5.66 -5.90
N VAL A 191 11.12 4.98 -5.35
CA VAL A 191 11.01 4.75 -3.89
C VAL A 191 12.19 3.93 -3.36
N GLY A 192 12.64 2.92 -4.10
CA GLY A 192 13.84 2.14 -3.78
C GLY A 192 15.12 2.97 -3.80
N LEU A 193 15.29 3.84 -4.80
CA LEU A 193 16.42 4.77 -4.90
C LEU A 193 16.42 5.78 -3.74
N LEU A 194 15.27 6.36 -3.40
CA LEU A 194 15.13 7.29 -2.28
C LEU A 194 15.45 6.58 -0.95
N SER A 195 14.89 5.38 -0.71
CA SER A 195 15.21 4.57 0.47
C SER A 195 16.69 4.17 0.54
N TRP A 196 17.35 3.95 -0.60
CA TRP A 196 18.79 3.70 -0.67
C TRP A 196 19.64 4.97 -0.45
N ARG A 197 19.08 6.16 -0.69
CA ARG A 197 19.76 7.43 -0.37
C ARG A 197 19.60 7.82 1.11
N THR A 198 18.54 7.40 1.79
CA THR A 198 18.23 7.85 3.16
C THR A 198 18.55 6.86 4.28
N TYR A 199 18.91 5.59 4.00
CA TYR A 199 19.13 4.59 5.06
C TYR A 199 20.21 4.96 6.09
N GLN A 200 21.13 5.86 5.76
CA GLN A 200 22.20 6.32 6.65
C GLN A 200 21.65 7.00 7.92
N TYR A 201 20.48 7.65 7.86
CA TYR A 201 19.82 8.22 9.04
C TYR A 201 19.38 7.16 10.07
N GLU A 202 19.26 5.90 9.67
CA GLU A 202 18.95 4.76 10.55
C GLU A 202 20.20 3.93 10.90
N ALA A 203 21.40 4.34 10.44
CA ALA A 203 22.67 3.66 10.72
C ALA A 203 23.39 4.22 11.97
N GLU A 204 22.89 5.31 12.54
CA GLU A 204 23.47 5.97 13.71
C GLU A 204 23.48 5.05 14.94
N MET A 205 24.60 5.03 15.67
CA MET A 205 24.82 4.18 16.85
C MET A 205 24.95 5.08 18.09
N PRO A 206 23.91 5.24 18.94
CA PRO A 206 23.95 6.17 20.07
C PRO A 206 24.99 5.83 21.16
N VAL A 207 25.56 4.62 21.12
CA VAL A 207 26.67 4.20 21.97
C VAL A 207 27.94 4.02 21.15
N GLY A 208 29.04 4.60 21.64
CA GLY A 208 30.36 4.45 21.03
C GLY A 208 30.86 2.99 20.99
N PRO A 209 31.74 2.65 20.04
CA PRO A 209 32.24 1.28 19.88
C PRO A 209 32.96 0.80 21.14
N GLY A 210 32.42 -0.23 21.79
CA GLY A 210 32.95 -0.83 23.02
C GLY A 210 31.97 -0.92 24.18
N VAL A 211 30.82 -0.22 24.14
CA VAL A 211 29.76 -0.34 25.16
C VAL A 211 28.99 -1.64 24.98
N VAL A 212 29.57 -2.75 25.45
CA VAL A 212 28.90 -4.05 25.53
C VAL A 212 27.92 -4.02 26.70
N PRO A 213 26.62 -4.39 26.52
CA PRO A 213 25.68 -4.45 27.62
C PRO A 213 26.12 -5.50 28.67
N PRO A 214 25.93 -5.25 29.97
CA PRO A 214 26.51 -6.07 31.03
C PRO A 214 26.04 -7.53 30.95
N VAL A 215 26.99 -8.41 30.63
CA VAL A 215 26.73 -9.84 30.36
C VAL A 215 26.09 -10.51 31.58
N GLY A 216 24.91 -11.10 31.37
CA GLY A 216 24.15 -11.79 32.41
C GLY A 216 23.03 -10.97 33.06
N VAL A 217 22.92 -9.67 32.80
CA VAL A 217 21.75 -8.88 33.21
C VAL A 217 20.63 -9.08 32.19
N PRO A 218 19.47 -9.67 32.56
CA PRO A 218 18.36 -9.81 31.63
C PRO A 218 17.70 -8.45 31.36
N MET A 219 17.49 -8.11 30.10
CA MET A 219 16.72 -6.92 29.73
C MET A 219 15.27 -7.03 30.24
N VAL A 220 14.78 -5.94 30.80
CA VAL A 220 13.42 -5.77 31.34
C VAL A 220 12.56 -4.93 30.39
N ASN A 221 13.17 -4.06 29.58
CA ASN A 221 12.49 -3.19 28.62
C ASN A 221 13.26 -3.20 27.26
N PRO A 222 12.58 -3.24 26.09
CA PRO A 222 13.23 -3.14 24.78
C PRO A 222 14.18 -1.93 24.60
N LEU A 223 13.90 -0.82 25.28
CA LEU A 223 14.72 0.40 25.26
C LEU A 223 16.12 0.23 25.88
N GLN A 224 16.41 -0.92 26.50
CA GLN A 224 17.73 -1.28 27.04
C GLN A 224 18.65 -1.96 26.01
N ASP A 225 18.16 -2.24 24.79
CA ASP A 225 19.00 -2.73 23.69
C ASP A 225 19.89 -1.57 23.19
N PRO A 226 21.23 -1.67 23.24
CA PRO A 226 22.10 -0.60 22.72
C PRO A 226 22.03 -0.45 21.20
N THR A 227 21.39 -1.39 20.50
CA THR A 227 21.03 -1.30 19.08
C THR A 227 19.57 -0.87 18.84
N PHE A 228 18.81 -0.51 19.89
CA PHE A 228 17.62 0.32 19.70
C PHE A 228 18.02 1.64 19.02
N TRP A 229 17.09 2.30 18.32
CA TRP A 229 17.35 3.43 17.42
C TRP A 229 18.12 3.10 16.12
N CYS A 230 19.02 2.11 16.09
CA CYS A 230 19.83 1.72 14.92
C CYS A 230 19.04 0.91 13.86
N GLY A 231 18.14 1.53 13.08
CA GLY A 231 17.19 0.80 12.23
C GLY A 231 17.70 0.25 10.91
N GLU A 232 18.92 0.53 10.48
CA GLU A 232 19.46 0.21 9.14
C GLU A 232 19.14 -1.23 8.70
N GLY A 233 19.37 -2.21 9.59
CA GLY A 233 19.13 -3.61 9.29
C GLY A 233 17.64 -3.98 9.18
N GLN A 234 16.78 -3.39 10.00
CA GLN A 234 15.33 -3.54 9.87
C GLN A 234 14.86 -2.94 8.54
N LEU A 235 15.26 -1.69 8.26
CA LEU A 235 14.89 -0.94 7.07
C LEU A 235 15.32 -1.67 5.79
N ARG A 236 16.59 -2.08 5.68
CA ARG A 236 17.10 -2.74 4.45
C ARG A 236 16.48 -4.12 4.22
N ARG A 237 16.10 -4.86 5.27
CA ARG A 237 15.38 -6.13 5.11
C ARG A 237 13.92 -5.91 4.74
N ALA A 238 13.24 -4.94 5.36
CA ALA A 238 11.88 -4.56 4.99
C ALA A 238 11.83 -4.03 3.55
N ALA A 239 12.73 -3.14 3.15
CA ALA A 239 12.81 -2.57 1.80
C ALA A 239 12.87 -3.67 0.72
N VAL A 240 13.71 -4.70 0.86
CA VAL A 240 13.75 -5.81 -0.10
C VAL A 240 12.40 -6.54 -0.18
N LEU A 241 11.74 -6.83 0.95
CA LEU A 241 10.42 -7.48 0.94
C LEU A 241 9.33 -6.60 0.30
N HIS A 242 9.29 -5.31 0.63
CA HIS A 242 8.30 -4.37 0.12
C HIS A 242 8.50 -4.07 -1.38
N LEU A 243 9.72 -3.83 -1.83
CA LEU A 243 10.03 -3.60 -3.24
C LEU A 243 9.73 -4.85 -4.09
N CYS A 244 10.16 -6.03 -3.65
CA CYS A 244 9.92 -7.27 -4.38
C CYS A 244 8.44 -7.69 -4.40
N THR A 245 7.72 -7.53 -3.28
CA THR A 245 6.26 -7.75 -3.24
C THR A 245 5.53 -6.73 -4.10
N GLY A 246 5.96 -5.46 -4.10
CA GLY A 246 5.43 -4.43 -4.99
C GLY A 246 5.59 -4.81 -6.45
N THR A 247 6.79 -5.16 -6.90
CA THR A 247 7.04 -5.62 -8.28
C THR A 247 6.21 -6.84 -8.64
N ALA A 248 6.03 -7.79 -7.71
CA ALA A 248 5.19 -8.96 -7.92
C ALA A 248 3.70 -8.61 -8.09
N VAL A 249 3.17 -7.70 -7.27
CA VAL A 249 1.78 -7.19 -7.40
C VAL A 249 1.59 -6.41 -8.70
N ALA A 250 2.56 -5.57 -9.10
CA ALA A 250 2.52 -4.84 -10.36
C ALA A 250 2.44 -5.77 -11.57
N ALA A 251 3.29 -6.80 -11.60
CA ALA A 251 3.35 -7.78 -12.69
C ALA A 251 2.10 -8.69 -12.73
N ALA A 252 1.54 -9.05 -11.57
CA ALA A 252 0.42 -9.97 -11.46
C ALA A 252 -0.89 -9.46 -12.09
N VAL A 253 -1.08 -8.13 -12.20
CA VAL A 253 -2.30 -7.54 -12.80
C VAL A 253 -2.38 -7.78 -14.32
N PRO A 254 -1.46 -7.29 -15.18
CA PRO A 254 -1.50 -7.56 -16.61
C PRO A 254 -1.31 -9.05 -16.93
N LEU A 255 -0.49 -9.77 -16.14
CA LEU A 255 -0.35 -11.21 -16.29
C LEU A 255 -1.68 -11.93 -16.04
N GLY A 256 -2.35 -11.64 -14.92
CA GLY A 256 -3.64 -12.25 -14.57
C GLY A 256 -4.73 -11.94 -15.60
N ALA A 257 -4.76 -10.71 -16.10
CA ALA A 257 -5.68 -10.30 -17.16
C ALA A 257 -5.47 -11.12 -18.45
N VAL A 258 -4.23 -11.26 -18.93
CA VAL A 258 -3.91 -12.08 -20.11
C VAL A 258 -4.21 -13.56 -19.86
N LEU A 259 -3.84 -14.13 -18.71
CA LEU A 259 -4.09 -15.54 -18.40
C LEU A 259 -5.58 -15.91 -18.29
N VAL A 260 -6.46 -14.93 -18.08
CA VAL A 260 -7.92 -15.11 -18.05
C VAL A 260 -8.57 -14.87 -19.42
N MET A 261 -8.05 -13.95 -20.24
CA MET A 261 -8.59 -13.64 -21.58
C MET A 261 -8.05 -14.53 -22.70
N ASP A 262 -6.79 -14.94 -22.59
CA ASP A 262 -6.10 -15.91 -23.47
C ASP A 262 -5.52 -17.05 -22.61
N PRO A 263 -6.33 -18.07 -22.26
CA PRO A 263 -5.88 -19.21 -21.46
C PRO A 263 -4.74 -19.96 -22.16
N PRO A 264 -3.52 -20.01 -21.58
CA PRO A 264 -2.34 -20.42 -22.31
C PRO A 264 -2.29 -21.94 -22.52
N ALA A 265 -1.82 -22.37 -23.69
CA ALA A 265 -1.62 -23.77 -24.06
C ALA A 265 -0.14 -24.10 -24.35
N GLY A 266 0.23 -25.37 -24.25
CA GLY A 266 1.56 -25.87 -24.63
C GLY A 266 2.71 -25.12 -23.94
N PRO A 267 3.76 -24.69 -24.68
CA PRO A 267 4.88 -23.94 -24.10
C PRO A 267 4.49 -22.62 -23.41
N ARG A 268 3.44 -21.91 -23.89
CA ARG A 268 2.93 -20.68 -23.25
C ARG A 268 2.39 -20.99 -21.84
N ALA A 269 1.81 -22.18 -21.64
CA ALA A 269 1.33 -22.63 -20.33
C ALA A 269 2.47 -22.95 -19.35
N VAL A 270 3.57 -23.55 -19.84
CA VAL A 270 4.77 -23.82 -19.01
C VAL A 270 5.43 -22.52 -18.58
N LEU A 271 5.59 -21.56 -19.52
CA LEU A 271 6.10 -20.22 -19.21
C LEU A 271 5.20 -19.47 -18.22
N ALA A 272 3.87 -19.52 -18.40
CA ALA A 272 2.90 -18.95 -17.47
C ALA A 272 3.01 -19.55 -16.06
N GLY A 273 3.00 -20.88 -15.95
CA GLY A 273 3.12 -21.57 -14.66
C GLY A 273 4.42 -21.25 -13.91
N LEU A 274 5.54 -21.23 -14.64
CA LEU A 274 6.84 -20.81 -14.09
C LEU A 274 6.81 -19.34 -13.65
N THR A 275 6.25 -18.44 -14.47
CA THR A 275 6.14 -17.00 -14.17
C THR A 275 5.31 -16.77 -12.91
N VAL A 276 4.14 -17.40 -12.79
CA VAL A 276 3.28 -17.31 -11.60
C VAL A 276 4.00 -17.87 -10.36
N ALA A 277 4.68 -19.02 -10.46
CA ALA A 277 5.45 -19.57 -9.34
C ALA A 277 6.58 -18.62 -8.88
N LEU A 278 7.29 -17.99 -9.82
CA LEU A 278 8.35 -17.03 -9.54
C LEU A 278 7.83 -15.71 -8.93
N LEU A 279 6.60 -15.28 -9.25
CA LEU A 279 5.96 -14.11 -8.63
C LEU A 279 5.33 -14.42 -7.25
N VAL A 280 4.84 -15.64 -7.03
CA VAL A 280 4.28 -16.08 -5.73
C VAL A 280 5.37 -16.31 -4.68
N LEU A 281 6.57 -16.75 -5.10
CA LEU A 281 7.70 -16.99 -4.19
C LEU A 281 8.13 -15.77 -3.35
N PRO A 282 8.39 -14.57 -3.89
CA PRO A 282 8.77 -13.41 -3.08
C PRO A 282 7.67 -12.98 -2.11
N VAL A 283 6.39 -13.08 -2.51
CA VAL A 283 5.24 -12.74 -1.66
C VAL A 283 5.10 -13.73 -0.50
N THR A 284 5.20 -15.03 -0.75
CA THR A 284 5.15 -16.06 0.31
C THR A 284 6.34 -15.96 1.26
N VAL A 285 7.56 -15.73 0.74
CA VAL A 285 8.74 -15.46 1.57
C VAL A 285 8.53 -14.20 2.43
N ALA A 286 7.96 -13.13 1.88
CA ALA A 286 7.65 -11.92 2.63
C ALA A 286 6.68 -12.21 3.78
N VAL A 287 5.50 -12.80 3.52
CA VAL A 287 4.47 -13.10 4.54
C VAL A 287 5.03 -13.95 5.70
N VAL A 288 5.91 -14.92 5.40
CA VAL A 288 6.62 -15.71 6.41
C VAL A 288 7.69 -14.89 7.15
N ALA A 289 8.48 -14.09 6.43
CA ALA A 289 9.55 -13.26 7.01
C ALA A 289 9.03 -12.17 7.96
N LEU A 290 7.86 -11.58 7.68
CA LEU A 290 7.18 -10.64 8.57
C LEU A 290 6.94 -11.20 9.99
N GLY A 291 6.91 -12.52 10.12
CA GLY A 291 6.71 -13.25 11.38
C GLY A 291 7.97 -13.74 12.08
N ARG A 292 9.17 -13.45 11.55
CA ARG A 292 10.44 -13.92 12.12
C ARG A 292 11.13 -12.80 12.90
N PRO A 293 11.57 -13.05 14.16
CA PRO A 293 12.42 -12.11 14.91
C PRO A 293 13.66 -11.62 14.13
N TYR A 294 14.18 -12.40 13.18
CA TYR A 294 15.29 -11.95 12.32
C TYR A 294 14.96 -10.68 11.52
N LEU A 295 13.70 -10.45 11.11
CA LEU A 295 13.32 -9.21 10.44
C LEU A 295 13.46 -8.01 11.39
N THR A 296 13.15 -8.19 12.68
CA THR A 296 12.99 -7.15 13.70
C THR A 296 14.18 -6.96 14.64
N ARG A 297 15.20 -7.82 14.65
CA ARG A 297 16.52 -7.49 15.24
C ARG A 297 17.06 -6.21 14.58
N ARG A 298 17.65 -5.26 15.30
CA ARG A 298 18.31 -4.12 14.63
C ARG A 298 19.65 -4.54 14.03
N GLY A 299 20.56 -5.11 14.84
CA GLY A 299 21.81 -5.73 14.36
C GLY A 299 21.66 -7.04 13.56
N GLY A 300 22.78 -7.53 13.02
CA GLY A 300 22.90 -8.79 12.25
C GLY A 300 23.17 -8.58 10.76
N ARG A 301 23.09 -9.64 9.94
CA ARG A 301 23.29 -9.54 8.48
C ARG A 301 22.20 -8.66 7.83
N THR A 302 22.62 -7.80 6.91
CA THR A 302 21.80 -6.85 6.14
C THR A 302 22.09 -7.01 4.62
N PRO A 303 21.10 -7.03 3.71
CA PRO A 303 19.66 -7.20 3.94
C PRO A 303 19.34 -8.64 4.39
N LEU A 304 18.55 -9.45 3.68
CA LEU A 304 18.01 -10.74 4.15
C LEU A 304 19.03 -11.91 4.12
N GLY A 305 20.33 -11.63 4.04
CA GLY A 305 21.37 -12.65 3.82
C GLY A 305 21.12 -13.44 2.51
N PRO A 306 21.23 -14.78 2.50
CA PRO A 306 21.07 -15.58 1.28
C PRO A 306 19.66 -15.48 0.68
N TYR A 307 18.63 -15.26 1.50
CA TYR A 307 17.25 -15.11 1.02
C TYR A 307 17.06 -13.86 0.16
N SER A 308 17.94 -12.85 0.26
CA SER A 308 17.91 -11.66 -0.60
C SER A 308 18.05 -12.04 -2.08
N ALA A 309 19.00 -12.94 -2.39
CA ALA A 309 19.23 -13.41 -3.75
C ALA A 309 18.01 -14.21 -4.26
N LEU A 310 17.45 -15.09 -3.43
CA LEU A 310 16.25 -15.86 -3.78
C LEU A 310 15.06 -14.95 -4.10
N VAL A 311 14.76 -13.97 -3.24
CA VAL A 311 13.62 -13.04 -3.41
C VAL A 311 13.84 -12.12 -4.62
N VAL A 312 15.05 -11.56 -4.81
CA VAL A 312 15.34 -10.67 -5.94
C VAL A 312 15.35 -11.43 -7.27
N VAL A 313 16.03 -12.57 -7.36
CA VAL A 313 16.11 -13.36 -8.61
C VAL A 313 14.74 -13.93 -9.00
N SER A 314 13.93 -14.40 -8.05
CA SER A 314 12.56 -14.85 -8.36
C SER A 314 11.67 -13.71 -8.83
N THR A 315 11.74 -12.54 -8.17
CA THR A 315 11.02 -11.34 -8.62
C THR A 315 11.42 -10.91 -10.03
N LEU A 316 12.73 -10.85 -10.33
CA LEU A 316 13.23 -10.47 -11.66
C LEU A 316 12.89 -11.52 -12.73
N GLY A 317 12.94 -12.81 -12.40
CA GLY A 317 12.55 -13.90 -13.30
C GLY A 317 11.05 -13.89 -13.60
N GLY A 318 10.21 -13.68 -12.59
CA GLY A 318 8.76 -13.51 -12.76
C GLY A 318 8.40 -12.23 -13.52
N LEU A 319 9.15 -11.15 -13.33
CA LEU A 319 8.99 -9.92 -14.11
C LEU A 319 9.38 -10.14 -15.59
N ALA A 320 10.52 -10.78 -15.85
CA ALA A 320 10.96 -11.11 -17.21
C ALA A 320 9.99 -12.09 -17.91
N GLY A 321 9.48 -13.09 -17.20
CA GLY A 321 8.43 -13.99 -17.70
C GLY A 321 7.13 -13.26 -18.01
N THR A 322 6.76 -12.26 -17.19
CA THR A 322 5.60 -11.38 -17.45
C THR A 322 5.82 -10.57 -18.72
N PHE A 323 6.96 -9.89 -18.87
CA PHE A 323 7.28 -9.17 -20.10
C PHE A 323 7.30 -10.10 -21.32
N ALA A 324 7.83 -11.32 -21.21
CA ALA A 324 7.80 -12.28 -22.30
C ALA A 324 6.37 -12.68 -22.69
N LEU A 325 5.47 -12.91 -21.72
CA LEU A 325 4.06 -13.25 -21.99
C LEU A 325 3.25 -12.08 -22.55
N LEU A 326 3.55 -10.84 -22.14
CA LEU A 326 2.93 -9.61 -22.68
C LEU A 326 3.47 -9.22 -24.07
N LEU A 327 4.61 -9.79 -24.49
CA LEU A 327 5.26 -9.55 -25.78
C LEU A 327 5.25 -10.75 -26.73
N LEU A 328 4.55 -11.83 -26.36
CA LEU A 328 4.24 -12.97 -27.21
C LEU A 328 2.82 -12.80 -27.79
N PRO A 329 2.61 -12.98 -29.11
CA PRO A 329 1.29 -12.88 -29.73
C PRO A 329 0.22 -13.71 -29.02
N ASP A 330 -1.03 -13.25 -29.11
CA ASP A 330 -2.17 -13.89 -28.46
C ASP A 330 -2.35 -15.34 -28.95
N GLY A 331 -2.75 -16.22 -28.03
CA GLY A 331 -2.95 -17.63 -28.32
C GLY A 331 -4.19 -17.91 -29.19
N PRO A 332 -4.21 -19.04 -29.91
CA PRO A 332 -5.34 -19.44 -30.77
C PRO A 332 -6.58 -19.90 -29.98
N ALA A 333 -6.62 -19.67 -28.66
CA ALA A 333 -7.68 -20.09 -27.74
C ALA A 333 -8.48 -18.90 -27.17
N GLY A 334 -7.95 -17.68 -27.25
CA GLY A 334 -8.61 -16.45 -26.80
C GLY A 334 -9.34 -15.68 -27.90
N ILE A 335 -10.02 -14.61 -27.49
CA ILE A 335 -10.36 -13.48 -28.37
C ILE A 335 -9.13 -12.55 -28.37
N PRO A 336 -8.67 -12.01 -29.51
CA PRO A 336 -7.53 -11.09 -29.52
C PRO A 336 -7.75 -9.93 -28.54
N LEU A 337 -6.82 -9.71 -27.62
CA LEU A 337 -7.00 -8.77 -26.51
C LEU A 337 -7.24 -7.33 -26.99
N ALA A 338 -6.73 -6.98 -28.18
CA ALA A 338 -7.00 -5.71 -28.83
C ALA A 338 -8.48 -5.45 -29.15
N GLU A 339 -9.28 -6.49 -29.47
CA GLU A 339 -10.72 -6.35 -29.78
C GLU A 339 -11.59 -6.09 -28.54
N LEU A 340 -11.07 -6.45 -27.36
CA LEU A 340 -11.74 -6.26 -26.07
C LEU A 340 -11.55 -4.84 -25.50
N ARG A 341 -10.59 -4.07 -26.01
CA ARG A 341 -10.34 -2.67 -25.60
C ARG A 341 -11.46 -1.71 -26.06
N PRO A 342 -11.51 -0.44 -25.61
CA PRO A 342 -12.50 0.53 -26.06
C PRO A 342 -12.43 0.79 -27.59
N PRO A 343 -13.56 1.07 -28.27
CA PRO A 343 -13.54 1.39 -29.69
C PRO A 343 -12.83 2.74 -29.96
N HIS A 344 -12.15 2.86 -31.10
CA HIS A 344 -11.46 4.08 -31.48
C HIS A 344 -12.44 5.25 -31.73
N GLY A 345 -12.03 6.47 -31.40
CA GLY A 345 -12.76 7.70 -31.71
C GLY A 345 -13.74 8.16 -30.63
N CYS A 346 -13.86 7.46 -29.49
CA CYS A 346 -14.76 7.84 -28.39
C CYS A 346 -14.55 9.26 -27.83
N VAL A 347 -13.35 9.83 -28.02
CA VAL A 347 -13.04 11.22 -27.65
C VAL A 347 -13.73 12.23 -28.59
N ALA A 348 -13.96 11.87 -29.85
CA ALA A 348 -14.62 12.68 -30.86
C ALA A 348 -16.13 12.41 -30.95
N THR A 349 -16.55 11.17 -30.73
CA THR A 349 -17.96 10.73 -30.76
C THR A 349 -18.32 9.95 -29.48
N PRO A 350 -18.46 10.63 -28.32
CA PRO A 350 -18.72 9.97 -27.03
C PRO A 350 -20.08 9.27 -26.93
N ASP A 351 -21.01 9.56 -27.85
CA ASP A 351 -22.30 8.88 -27.99
C ASP A 351 -22.24 7.59 -28.84
N ALA A 352 -21.07 7.26 -29.42
CA ALA A 352 -20.93 6.05 -30.23
C ALA A 352 -21.07 4.76 -29.38
N ALA A 353 -21.57 3.70 -30.00
CA ALA A 353 -21.86 2.43 -29.34
C ALA A 353 -20.58 1.84 -28.70
N GLY A 354 -20.62 1.59 -27.39
CA GLY A 354 -19.49 1.11 -26.61
C GLY A 354 -18.63 2.19 -25.94
N CYS A 355 -18.71 3.47 -26.36
CA CYS A 355 -17.88 4.55 -25.80
C CYS A 355 -18.25 5.01 -24.39
N ARG A 356 -19.44 4.64 -23.89
CA ARG A 356 -19.87 4.83 -22.50
C ARG A 356 -19.98 3.52 -21.71
N ALA A 357 -19.50 2.41 -22.27
CA ALA A 357 -19.37 1.17 -21.52
C ALA A 357 -18.10 1.22 -20.69
N ASP A 358 -18.20 0.86 -19.40
CA ASP A 358 -17.01 0.60 -18.61
C ASP A 358 -16.23 -0.57 -19.24
N ARG A 359 -14.93 -0.35 -19.44
CA ARG A 359 -13.98 -1.28 -20.04
C ARG A 359 -12.63 -1.21 -19.32
N SER A 360 -12.68 -1.11 -17.99
CA SER A 360 -11.55 -1.47 -17.13
C SER A 360 -10.89 -2.78 -17.58
N LEU A 361 -9.58 -2.90 -17.36
CA LEU A 361 -8.82 -4.14 -17.61
C LEU A 361 -9.51 -5.32 -16.90
N PRO A 362 -10.01 -6.35 -17.63
CA PRO A 362 -10.88 -7.36 -17.04
C PRO A 362 -10.34 -8.02 -15.77
N GLY A 363 -11.11 -7.87 -14.68
CA GLY A 363 -10.78 -8.36 -13.34
C GLY A 363 -10.13 -7.33 -12.42
N TYR A 364 -9.63 -6.19 -12.92
CA TYR A 364 -8.91 -5.19 -12.13
C TYR A 364 -9.75 -4.59 -10.99
N ASP A 365 -11.03 -4.24 -11.23
CA ASP A 365 -11.94 -3.76 -10.18
C ASP A 365 -12.21 -4.82 -9.10
N GLY A 366 -12.27 -6.10 -9.51
CA GLY A 366 -12.40 -7.24 -8.60
C GLY A 366 -11.16 -7.39 -7.71
N VAL A 367 -9.97 -7.14 -8.25
CA VAL A 367 -8.72 -7.08 -7.48
C VAL A 367 -8.74 -5.92 -6.50
N ILE A 368 -9.12 -4.70 -6.91
CA ILE A 368 -9.23 -3.54 -6.00
C ILE A 368 -10.23 -3.82 -4.87
N ALA A 369 -11.44 -4.28 -5.20
CA ALA A 369 -12.50 -4.54 -4.22
C ALA A 369 -12.09 -5.65 -3.24
N GLY A 370 -11.52 -6.75 -3.74
CA GLY A 370 -10.99 -7.83 -2.90
C GLY A 370 -9.84 -7.37 -1.99
N TRP A 371 -8.95 -6.51 -2.51
CA TRP A 371 -7.85 -5.93 -1.73
C TRP A 371 -8.34 -5.05 -0.60
N GLY A 372 -9.26 -4.11 -0.88
CA GLY A 372 -9.83 -3.21 0.12
C GLY A 372 -10.61 -3.95 1.22
N VAL A 373 -11.38 -4.97 0.85
CA VAL A 373 -12.09 -5.84 1.81
C VAL A 373 -11.10 -6.67 2.63
N GLY A 374 -10.02 -7.17 2.03
CA GLY A 374 -8.91 -7.80 2.74
C GLY A 374 -8.24 -6.88 3.76
N GLN A 375 -8.01 -5.61 3.41
CA GLN A 375 -7.48 -4.60 4.32
C GLN A 375 -8.43 -4.29 5.48
N LEU A 376 -9.74 -4.25 5.24
CA LEU A 376 -10.74 -4.15 6.32
C LEU A 376 -10.67 -5.33 7.28
N PHE A 377 -10.59 -6.57 6.78
CA PHE A 377 -10.43 -7.75 7.64
C PHE A 377 -9.10 -7.75 8.40
N LEU A 378 -8.00 -7.25 7.82
CA LEU A 378 -6.72 -7.08 8.54
C LEU A 378 -6.85 -6.06 9.68
N LEU A 379 -7.50 -4.92 9.46
CA LEU A 379 -7.73 -3.92 10.52
C LEU A 379 -8.61 -4.46 11.65
N VAL A 380 -9.69 -5.18 11.32
CA VAL A 380 -10.53 -5.88 12.30
C VAL A 380 -9.72 -6.93 13.08
N ALA A 381 -8.86 -7.70 12.41
CA ALA A 381 -7.98 -8.68 13.05
C ALA A 381 -6.95 -8.03 13.99
N ILE A 382 -6.32 -6.92 13.59
CA ILE A 382 -5.41 -6.14 14.44
C ILE A 382 -6.12 -5.70 15.71
N GLY A 383 -7.28 -5.04 15.60
CA GLY A 383 -8.05 -4.56 16.75
C GLY A 383 -8.54 -5.69 17.66
N ALA A 384 -9.12 -6.75 17.08
CA ALA A 384 -9.64 -7.89 17.82
C ALA A 384 -8.55 -8.63 18.60
N VAL A 385 -7.39 -8.87 18.00
CA VAL A 385 -6.28 -9.60 18.63
C VAL A 385 -5.49 -8.70 19.60
N ALA A 386 -5.36 -7.40 19.32
CA ALA A 386 -4.80 -6.44 20.26
C ALA A 386 -5.66 -6.30 21.53
N ARG A 387 -7.00 -6.30 21.41
CA ARG A 387 -7.92 -6.24 22.55
C ARG A 387 -8.06 -7.57 23.30
N SER A 388 -8.35 -8.66 22.58
CA SER A 388 -8.85 -9.92 23.15
C SER A 388 -7.92 -11.12 22.96
N GLY A 389 -6.70 -10.91 22.46
CA GLY A 389 -5.67 -11.95 22.30
C GLY A 389 -5.89 -12.88 21.11
N ARG A 390 -4.95 -13.83 20.92
CA ARG A 390 -4.81 -14.61 19.67
C ARG A 390 -6.06 -15.40 19.24
N ARG A 391 -6.91 -15.84 20.18
CA ARG A 391 -8.16 -16.56 19.84
C ARG A 391 -9.16 -15.68 19.08
N ALA A 392 -9.11 -14.36 19.23
CA ALA A 392 -9.99 -13.43 18.53
C ALA A 392 -9.74 -13.36 17.01
N LEU A 393 -8.62 -13.90 16.51
CA LEU A 393 -8.31 -13.99 15.08
C LEU A 393 -9.29 -14.92 14.32
N VAL A 394 -9.92 -15.88 15.01
CA VAL A 394 -10.77 -16.90 14.37
C VAL A 394 -11.96 -16.28 13.62
N VAL A 395 -12.57 -15.22 14.16
CA VAL A 395 -13.74 -14.57 13.55
C VAL A 395 -13.39 -13.85 12.24
N PRO A 396 -12.46 -12.87 12.19
CA PRO A 396 -12.10 -12.21 10.92
C PRO A 396 -11.42 -13.15 9.93
N ALA A 397 -10.62 -14.13 10.39
CA ALA A 397 -10.03 -15.13 9.48
C ALA A 397 -11.10 -16.05 8.87
N GLY A 398 -12.07 -16.52 9.67
CA GLY A 398 -13.20 -17.31 9.19
C GLY A 398 -14.10 -16.54 8.23
N ALA A 399 -14.37 -15.26 8.50
CA ALA A 399 -15.13 -14.39 7.61
C ALA A 399 -14.41 -14.15 6.26
N GLY A 400 -13.09 -13.91 6.29
CA GLY A 400 -12.28 -13.79 5.07
C GLY A 400 -12.24 -15.07 4.24
N LEU A 401 -12.07 -16.24 4.89
CA LEU A 401 -12.12 -17.54 4.22
C LEU A 401 -13.51 -17.84 3.63
N ALA A 402 -14.57 -17.53 4.36
CA ALA A 402 -15.94 -17.67 3.87
C ALA A 402 -16.18 -16.78 2.63
N LEU A 403 -15.72 -15.53 2.64
CA LEU A 403 -15.81 -14.64 1.47
C LEU A 403 -15.05 -15.22 0.26
N VAL A 404 -13.82 -15.68 0.44
CA VAL A 404 -13.03 -16.29 -0.65
C VAL A 404 -13.71 -17.54 -1.21
N ALA A 405 -14.28 -18.39 -0.35
CA ALA A 405 -15.05 -19.56 -0.77
C ALA A 405 -16.34 -19.16 -1.51
N THR A 406 -17.06 -18.13 -1.05
CA THR A 406 -18.23 -17.58 -1.74
C THR A 406 -17.87 -17.04 -3.12
N VAL A 407 -16.79 -16.25 -3.24
CA VAL A 407 -16.31 -15.73 -4.52
C VAL A 407 -15.97 -16.88 -5.46
N ALA A 408 -15.13 -17.83 -5.03
CA ALA A 408 -14.75 -19.00 -5.83
C ALA A 408 -15.95 -19.85 -6.28
N TRP A 409 -17.00 -19.96 -5.47
CA TRP A 409 -18.25 -20.62 -5.85
C TRP A 409 -19.04 -19.79 -6.89
N THR A 410 -19.25 -18.49 -6.65
CA THR A 410 -20.00 -17.62 -7.59
C THR A 410 -19.28 -17.42 -8.93
N SER A 411 -17.94 -17.50 -8.96
CA SER A 411 -17.11 -17.49 -10.16
C SER A 411 -16.99 -18.85 -10.85
N GLY A 412 -17.62 -19.91 -10.33
CA GLY A 412 -17.60 -21.25 -10.93
C GLY A 412 -16.27 -22.01 -10.81
N TRP A 413 -15.35 -21.57 -9.95
CA TRP A 413 -14.07 -22.24 -9.70
C TRP A 413 -14.21 -23.46 -8.79
N LEU A 414 -15.20 -23.43 -7.90
CA LEU A 414 -15.64 -24.61 -7.15
C LEU A 414 -16.75 -25.32 -7.94
N PRO A 415 -16.78 -26.67 -7.97
CA PRO A 415 -17.84 -27.41 -8.64
C PRO A 415 -19.19 -27.02 -8.03
N GLY A 416 -20.11 -26.56 -8.87
CA GLY A 416 -21.46 -26.25 -8.44
C GLY A 416 -22.14 -27.48 -7.86
N ALA A 417 -23.01 -27.27 -6.86
CA ALA A 417 -24.03 -28.27 -6.55
C ALA A 417 -24.77 -28.64 -7.86
N SER A 418 -25.09 -29.92 -8.02
CA SER A 418 -25.78 -30.45 -9.21
C SER A 418 -26.97 -29.58 -9.58
N ALA A 419 -27.24 -29.44 -10.89
CA ALA A 419 -28.36 -28.67 -11.40
C ALA A 419 -29.64 -28.96 -10.59
N PRO A 420 -30.40 -27.92 -10.17
CA PRO A 420 -31.58 -28.13 -9.33
C PRO A 420 -32.59 -29.04 -10.05
N PRO A 421 -33.27 -29.95 -9.33
CA PRO A 421 -34.38 -30.70 -9.90
C PRO A 421 -35.40 -29.79 -10.59
N GLU A 422 -35.92 -30.23 -11.74
CA GLU A 422 -36.85 -29.45 -12.56
C GLU A 422 -38.04 -28.96 -11.71
N GLY A 423 -38.26 -27.64 -11.71
CA GLY A 423 -39.32 -26.97 -10.94
C GLY A 423 -38.85 -25.97 -9.88
N LEU A 424 -37.56 -25.94 -9.51
CA LEU A 424 -37.04 -25.00 -8.50
C LEU A 424 -36.59 -23.61 -9.02
N ASP A 425 -36.57 -23.38 -10.34
CA ASP A 425 -36.13 -22.10 -10.93
C ASP A 425 -36.88 -20.87 -10.42
N LEU A 426 -38.16 -21.03 -10.02
CA LEU A 426 -39.00 -19.95 -9.49
C LEU A 426 -38.42 -19.28 -8.23
N TRP A 427 -37.59 -19.97 -7.45
CA TRP A 427 -37.03 -19.44 -6.20
C TRP A 427 -35.60 -18.88 -6.34
N MET A 428 -34.87 -19.19 -7.44
CA MET A 428 -33.51 -18.67 -7.65
C MET A 428 -33.46 -17.23 -8.22
N LEU A 429 -34.61 -16.65 -8.56
CA LEU A 429 -34.71 -15.30 -9.15
C LEU A 429 -34.13 -14.17 -8.25
N VAL A 430 -33.97 -14.41 -6.95
CA VAL A 430 -33.35 -13.47 -6.00
C VAL A 430 -31.81 -13.46 -6.12
N GLY A 431 -31.19 -14.58 -6.48
CA GLY A 431 -29.73 -14.74 -6.42
C GLY A 431 -28.95 -14.25 -7.65
N ARG A 432 -29.61 -14.04 -8.80
CA ARG A 432 -28.94 -13.86 -10.10
C ARG A 432 -29.15 -12.48 -10.77
N ARG A 433 -29.72 -11.51 -10.05
CA ARG A 433 -29.95 -10.12 -10.53
C ARG A 433 -29.33 -9.06 -9.62
N SER A 434 -28.01 -9.18 -9.40
CA SER A 434 -27.19 -8.19 -8.69
C SER A 434 -26.10 -7.56 -9.59
N ARG A 435 -26.37 -7.41 -10.89
CA ARG A 435 -25.70 -6.36 -11.69
C ARG A 435 -26.13 -5.01 -11.10
N TRP A 436 -25.26 -4.36 -10.34
CA TRP A 436 -25.48 -3.01 -9.85
C TRP A 436 -25.62 -2.04 -11.04
N PRO A 437 -26.69 -1.23 -11.12
CA PRO A 437 -26.66 -0.03 -11.95
C PRO A 437 -25.78 1.02 -11.26
N ALA A 438 -24.79 1.56 -11.98
CA ALA A 438 -24.04 2.71 -11.50
C ALA A 438 -24.98 3.92 -11.34
N PRO A 439 -24.91 4.69 -10.24
CA PRO A 439 -25.82 5.81 -9.99
C PRO A 439 -25.43 7.03 -10.83
N GLY A 440 -25.89 7.10 -12.09
CA GLY A 440 -25.48 8.20 -12.97
C GLY A 440 -26.03 8.24 -14.41
N SER A 441 -27.32 7.97 -14.66
CA SER A 441 -27.91 8.18 -15.99
C SER A 441 -29.40 8.53 -15.97
N SER A 442 -29.71 9.80 -15.70
CA SER A 442 -31.02 10.39 -15.96
C SER A 442 -31.21 10.70 -17.46
N SER A 443 -31.62 9.70 -18.24
CA SER A 443 -31.94 9.87 -19.66
C SER A 443 -33.40 10.29 -19.89
N PRO A 444 -33.69 11.21 -20.82
CA PRO A 444 -35.03 11.77 -21.00
C PRO A 444 -35.99 10.81 -21.72
N ALA A 445 -37.27 10.87 -21.36
CA ALA A 445 -38.33 10.14 -22.06
C ALA A 445 -38.73 10.86 -23.36
N LEU A 446 -38.60 10.17 -24.50
CA LEU A 446 -39.17 10.59 -25.78
C LEU A 446 -40.54 9.94 -26.01
N PRO A 447 -41.44 10.56 -26.82
CA PRO A 447 -42.88 10.33 -26.72
C PRO A 447 -43.35 9.04 -27.38
N ARG A 448 -44.46 8.50 -26.86
CA ARG A 448 -45.21 7.39 -27.48
C ARG A 448 -45.87 7.84 -28.79
N SER A 449 -45.80 7.00 -29.81
CA SER A 449 -46.45 7.22 -31.10
C SER A 449 -47.98 7.14 -31.00
N THR A 450 -48.66 7.91 -31.85
CA THR A 450 -50.12 8.01 -31.92
C THR A 450 -50.74 6.85 -32.71
N ARG A 451 -51.94 6.41 -32.30
CA ARG A 451 -52.84 5.62 -33.17
C ARG A 451 -53.82 6.58 -33.87
N PRO A 452 -54.17 6.35 -35.15
CA PRO A 452 -55.21 7.12 -35.82
C PRO A 452 -56.59 6.77 -35.25
N GLY A 453 -57.49 7.75 -35.20
CA GLY A 453 -58.77 7.62 -34.52
C GLY A 453 -59.97 7.24 -35.40
N ARG A 454 -61.08 6.97 -34.73
CA ARG A 454 -62.45 7.21 -35.22
C ARG A 454 -63.16 8.00 -34.13
N GLY A 455 -63.94 9.02 -34.48
CA GLY A 455 -64.50 9.98 -33.51
C GLY A 455 -66.00 10.11 -33.57
N THR A 456 -66.55 10.72 -32.52
CA THR A 456 -67.87 11.37 -32.45
C THR A 456 -67.81 12.50 -31.41
N PRO A 457 -68.59 13.60 -31.54
CA PRO A 457 -68.43 14.80 -30.72
C PRO A 457 -69.39 14.89 -29.52
N GLY A 458 -68.98 15.63 -28.48
CA GLY A 458 -69.83 16.00 -27.33
C GLY A 458 -69.18 17.09 -26.44
N TRP A 459 -69.95 18.10 -26.07
CA TRP A 459 -69.60 19.26 -25.19
C TRP A 459 -70.36 19.13 -23.85
N PRO A 460 -70.16 19.99 -22.81
CA PRO A 460 -68.90 20.53 -22.25
C PRO A 460 -68.88 20.59 -20.69
N GLY A 461 -67.78 21.06 -20.08
CA GLY A 461 -67.71 21.48 -18.66
C GLY A 461 -67.03 20.49 -17.69
N VAL A 462 -66.56 20.87 -16.48
CA VAL A 462 -66.52 22.18 -15.79
C VAL A 462 -65.33 22.20 -14.78
N VAL A 463 -64.70 23.38 -14.61
CA VAL A 463 -63.87 23.92 -13.48
C VAL A 463 -63.23 22.97 -12.44
N GLY A 464 -61.93 23.15 -12.14
CA GLY A 464 -61.30 22.63 -10.90
C GLY A 464 -59.84 23.07 -10.63
N ALA A 465 -59.60 23.74 -9.49
CA ALA A 465 -58.31 24.18 -8.93
C ALA A 465 -57.24 23.07 -8.84
N ARG A 466 -55.94 23.33 -9.12
CA ARG A 466 -54.92 23.96 -8.22
C ARG A 466 -54.81 23.34 -6.82
N CYS A 467 -53.77 22.53 -6.62
CA CYS A 467 -52.66 22.82 -5.71
C CYS A 467 -51.35 22.47 -6.43
#